data_AF-A0A166KNG5-F1
#
_entry.id   AF-A0A166KNG5-F1
#
_cell.length_a   1.000
_cell.length_b   1.000
_cell.length_c   1.000
_cell.angle_alpha   90.00
_cell.angle_beta   90.00
_cell.angle_gamma   90.00
#
_symmetry.space_group_name_H-M   'P 1'
#
loop_
_entity.id
_entity.type
_entity.pdbx_description
1 polymer ?
#
loop_
_entity_poly.entity_id
_entity_poly.type
_entity_poly.pdbx_seq_one_letter_code
_entity_poly.pdbx_strand_id
1 'polypeptide(L)'
;NLDSNVVLPSSQTNVIASSISSALRDVSQLDQDILRLENTLHELRRKRDEMKSFALAHKALVSPIRRVPPEIITEVFLHSADGNLGSPLLLASICSRWRAIALASPQLW
;
A
#
# COMPACT_ATOMS: atom_id res chain seq x y z
N ASN A 1 3.47 -6.72 -53.34
CA ASN A 1 4.55 -6.66 -54.34
C ASN A 1 5.87 -6.50 -53.62
N LEU A 2 6.45 -7.63 -53.20
CA LEU A 2 7.70 -7.74 -52.44
C LEU A 2 8.85 -8.24 -53.35
N ASP A 3 8.83 -7.91 -54.64
CA ASP A 3 9.83 -8.33 -55.62
C ASP A 3 10.63 -7.14 -56.15
N SER A 4 11.38 -6.48 -55.27
CA SER A 4 12.43 -5.58 -55.73
C SER A 4 13.70 -5.85 -54.94
N ASN A 5 14.52 -6.76 -55.47
CA ASN A 5 15.91 -6.97 -55.07
C ASN A 5 16.78 -5.76 -55.45
N VAL A 6 16.35 -4.55 -55.09
CA VAL A 6 17.15 -3.34 -55.25
C VAL A 6 18.12 -3.31 -54.08
N VAL A 7 19.35 -3.70 -54.35
CA VAL A 7 20.48 -3.48 -53.43
C VAL A 7 20.58 -1.97 -53.24
N LEU A 8 20.25 -1.48 -52.04
CA LEU A 8 20.35 -0.07 -51.71
C LEU A 8 21.81 0.40 -51.91
N PRO A 9 22.03 1.58 -52.51
CA PRO A 9 23.36 2.17 -52.59
C PRO A 9 24.00 2.22 -51.21
N SER A 10 25.29 1.93 -51.12
CA SER A 10 26.03 1.84 -49.85
C SER A 10 25.86 3.08 -48.95
N SER A 11 25.70 4.26 -49.54
CA SER A 11 25.39 5.51 -48.81
C SER A 11 24.04 5.50 -48.12
N GLN A 12 22.98 4.97 -48.75
CA GLN A 12 21.64 4.85 -48.16
C GLN A 12 21.61 3.78 -47.07
N THR A 13 22.29 2.65 -47.29
CA THR A 13 22.43 1.58 -46.29
C THR A 13 23.14 2.07 -45.03
N ASN A 14 24.20 2.88 -45.19
CA ASN A 14 24.92 3.46 -44.05
C ASN A 14 24.08 4.46 -43.24
N VAL A 15 23.26 5.28 -43.91
CA VAL A 15 22.35 6.23 -43.23
C VAL A 15 21.25 5.50 -42.46
N ILE A 16 20.70 4.43 -43.01
CA ILE A 16 19.71 3.61 -42.33
C ILE A 16 20.35 2.90 -41.12
N ALA A 17 21.53 2.31 -41.30
CA ALA A 17 22.26 1.61 -40.24
C ALA A 17 22.66 2.54 -39.08
N SER A 18 23.06 3.78 -39.38
CA SER A 18 23.38 4.77 -38.35
C SER A 18 22.14 5.25 -37.60
N SER A 19 21.01 5.43 -38.31
CA SER A 19 19.73 5.78 -37.71
C SER A 19 19.23 4.68 -36.76
N ILE A 20 19.31 3.41 -37.17
CA ILE A 20 18.98 2.25 -36.32
C ILE A 20 19.89 2.22 -35.08
N SER A 21 21.19 2.41 -35.29
CA SER A 21 22.17 2.41 -34.19
C SER A 21 21.92 3.53 -33.18
N SER A 22 21.50 4.72 -33.64
CA SER A 22 21.09 5.82 -32.78
C SER A 22 19.84 5.45 -31.98
N ALA A 23 18.80 4.93 -32.65
CA ALA A 23 17.56 4.55 -31.99
C ALA A 23 17.78 3.46 -30.93
N LEU A 24 18.62 2.46 -31.20
CA LEU A 24 18.97 1.43 -30.22
C LEU A 24 19.72 2.00 -29.00
N ARG A 25 20.56 3.02 -29.20
CA ARG A 25 21.22 3.72 -28.09
C ARG A 25 20.21 4.48 -27.25
N ASP A 26 19.26 5.16 -27.88
CA ASP A 26 18.22 5.91 -27.17
C ASP A 26 17.32 4.98 -26.36
N VAL A 27 16.94 3.82 -26.92
CA VAL A 27 16.21 2.77 -26.18
C VAL A 27 17.01 2.30 -24.98
N SER A 28 18.30 2.00 -25.15
CA SER A 28 19.16 1.58 -24.04
C SER A 28 19.26 2.65 -22.94
N GLN A 29 19.27 3.93 -23.31
CA GLN A 29 19.25 5.02 -22.34
C GLN A 29 17.91 5.10 -21.60
N LEU A 30 16.79 4.97 -22.31
CA LEU A 30 15.46 4.93 -21.70
C LEU A 30 15.31 3.77 -20.73
N ASP A 31 15.82 2.58 -21.07
CA ASP A 31 15.79 1.42 -20.17
C ASP A 31 16.58 1.68 -18.87
N GLN A 32 17.74 2.34 -18.96
CA GLN A 32 18.51 2.74 -17.78
C GLN A 32 17.76 3.76 -16.92
N ASP A 33 17.11 4.73 -17.54
CA ASP A 33 16.32 5.75 -16.84
C ASP A 33 15.09 5.13 -16.16
N ILE A 34 14.42 4.18 -16.82
CA ILE A 34 13.31 3.40 -16.25
C ILE A 34 13.80 2.66 -14.99
N LEU A 35 14.89 1.91 -15.08
CA LEU A 35 15.44 1.16 -13.92
C LEU A 35 15.78 2.10 -12.76
N ARG A 36 16.36 3.27 -13.05
CA ARG A 36 16.68 4.28 -12.03
C ARG A 36 15.42 4.82 -11.34
N LEU A 37 14.40 5.16 -12.12
CA LEU A 37 13.14 5.67 -11.59
C LEU A 37 12.38 4.61 -10.79
N GLU A 38 12.37 3.37 -11.25
CA GLU A 38 11.79 2.24 -10.53
C GLU A 38 12.48 2.06 -9.18
N ASN A 39 13.81 2.07 -9.11
CA ASN A 39 14.54 1.97 -7.84
C ASN A 39 14.18 3.13 -6.90
N THR A 40 14.11 4.35 -7.41
CA THR A 40 13.71 5.53 -6.63
C THR A 40 12.30 5.37 -6.06
N LEU A 41 11.38 4.88 -6.89
CA LEU A 41 9.99 4.66 -6.53
C LEU A 41 9.84 3.54 -5.48
N HIS A 42 10.65 2.48 -5.56
CA HIS A 42 10.71 1.44 -4.54
C HIS A 42 11.15 2.01 -3.19
N GLU A 43 12.22 2.80 -3.14
CA GLU A 43 12.69 3.42 -1.89
C GLU A 43 11.66 4.39 -1.29
N LEU A 44 11.00 5.21 -2.12
CA LEU A 44 9.94 6.10 -1.65
C LEU A 44 8.74 5.34 -1.09
N ARG A 45 8.34 4.22 -1.72
CA ARG A 45 7.27 3.35 -1.21
C ARG A 45 7.64 2.75 0.14
N ARG A 46 8.86 2.21 0.27
CA ARG A 46 9.37 1.66 1.54
C ARG A 46 9.30 2.71 2.65
N LYS A 47 9.86 3.90 2.42
CA LYS A 47 9.88 5.00 3.40
C LYS A 47 8.47 5.45 3.80
N ARG A 48 7.55 5.55 2.82
CA ARG A 48 6.14 5.87 3.08
C ARG A 48 5.50 4.81 3.99
N ASP A 49 5.73 3.53 3.70
CA ASP A 49 5.10 2.44 4.44
C ASP A 49 5.63 2.35 5.89
N GLU A 50 6.94 2.58 6.07
CA GLU A 50 7.56 2.75 7.40
C GLU A 50 6.93 3.91 8.19
N MET A 51 6.82 5.08 7.57
CA MET A 51 6.24 6.26 8.23
C MET A 51 4.76 6.08 8.56
N LYS A 52 4.01 5.42 7.67
CA LYS A 52 2.60 5.08 7.89
C LYS A 52 2.45 4.11 9.06
N SER A 53 3.29 3.08 9.14
CA SER A 53 3.30 2.14 10.25
C SER A 53 3.61 2.84 11.57
N PHE A 54 4.64 3.70 11.60
CA PHE A 54 4.98 4.54 12.74
C PHE A 54 3.79 5.39 13.19
N ALA A 55 3.17 6.14 12.27
CA ALA A 55 2.04 7.00 12.58
C ALA A 55 0.83 6.23 13.13
N LEU A 56 0.52 5.05 12.56
CA LEU A 56 -0.59 4.21 13.03
C LEU A 56 -0.33 3.66 14.44
N ALA A 57 0.89 3.17 14.70
CA ALA A 57 1.28 2.69 16.03
C ALA A 57 1.14 3.79 17.09
N HIS A 58 1.60 5.00 16.78
CA HIS A 58 1.54 6.15 17.69
C HIS A 58 0.14 6.72 17.84
N LYS A 59 -0.64 6.82 16.75
CA LYS A 59 -2.06 7.21 16.80
C LYS A 59 -2.84 6.28 17.73
N ALA A 60 -2.55 4.98 17.64
CA ALA A 60 -3.18 4.02 18.53
C ALA A 60 -2.79 4.29 19.99
N LEU A 61 -1.54 4.66 20.30
CA LEU A 61 -1.08 4.95 21.68
C LEU A 61 -1.78 6.16 22.30
N VAL A 62 -2.04 7.21 21.52
CA VAL A 62 -2.72 8.42 21.99
C VAL A 62 -4.25 8.32 21.89
N SER A 63 -4.78 7.21 21.39
CA SER A 63 -6.22 7.02 21.25
C SER A 63 -6.91 7.04 22.63
N PRO A 64 -7.97 7.86 22.82
CA PRO A 64 -8.70 7.94 24.08
C PRO A 64 -9.13 6.57 24.60
N ILE A 65 -9.46 5.65 23.69
CA ILE A 65 -9.93 4.30 23.99
C ILE A 65 -8.92 3.44 24.78
N ARG A 66 -7.62 3.78 24.74
CA ARG A 66 -6.60 3.11 25.56
C ARG A 66 -6.53 3.66 26.99
N ARG A 67 -7.05 4.85 27.23
CA ARG A 67 -7.09 5.51 28.54
C ARG A 67 -8.39 5.25 29.28
N VAL A 68 -9.43 4.83 28.56
CA VAL A 68 -10.71 4.43 29.17
C VAL A 68 -10.50 3.16 30.00
N PRO A 69 -10.85 3.17 31.30
CA PRO A 69 -10.78 1.98 32.15
C PRO A 69 -11.62 0.83 31.59
N PRO A 70 -11.22 -0.44 31.79
CA PRO A 70 -12.00 -1.60 31.35
C PRO A 70 -13.45 -1.58 31.80
N GLU A 71 -13.72 -1.11 33.02
CA GLU A 71 -15.04 -1.05 33.65
C GLU A 71 -15.99 -0.17 32.84
N ILE A 72 -15.51 0.98 32.35
CA ILE A 72 -16.31 1.90 31.52
C ILE A 72 -16.62 1.26 30.17
N ILE A 73 -15.68 0.51 29.60
CA ILE A 73 -15.90 -0.21 28.34
C ILE A 73 -16.94 -1.33 28.55
N THR A 74 -16.85 -2.08 29.66
CA THR A 74 -17.84 -3.10 30.02
C THR A 74 -19.23 -2.51 30.26
N GLU A 75 -19.34 -1.35 30.89
CA GLU A 75 -20.61 -0.64 31.07
C GLU A 75 -21.26 -0.26 29.73
N VAL A 76 -20.45 0.20 28.76
CA VAL A 76 -20.92 0.47 27.38
C VAL A 76 -21.45 -0.81 26.73
N PHE A 77 -20.79 -1.95 26.91
CA PHE A 77 -21.27 -3.23 26.40
C PHE A 77 -22.63 -3.62 27.01
N LEU A 78 -22.79 -3.48 28.33
CA LEU A 78 -24.05 -3.80 29.03
C LEU A 78 -25.20 -2.91 28.54
N HIS A 79 -24.99 -1.60 28.49
CA HIS A 79 -26.00 -0.67 27.96
C HIS A 79 -26.34 -0.93 26.48
N SER A 80 -25.38 -1.37 25.68
CA SER A 80 -25.64 -1.69 24.27
C SER A 80 -26.51 -2.93 24.09
N ALA A 81 -26.34 -3.93 24.97
CA ALA A 81 -27.13 -5.16 24.99
C ALA A 81 -28.59 -4.87 25.41
N ASP A 82 -28.77 -3.98 26.39
CA ASP A 82 -30.08 -3.57 26.89
C ASP A 82 -30.82 -2.62 25.92
N GLY A 83 -30.07 -1.76 25.22
CA GLY A 83 -30.61 -0.63 24.45
C GLY A 83 -30.87 -0.89 22.97
N ASN A 84 -30.77 -2.13 22.49
CA ASN A 84 -30.97 -2.48 21.07
C ASN A 84 -29.94 -1.84 20.11
N LEU A 85 -28.78 -1.39 20.63
CA LEU A 85 -27.71 -0.71 19.87
C LEU A 85 -26.77 -1.69 19.14
N GLY A 86 -27.03 -2.98 19.25
CA GLY A 86 -26.28 -4.06 18.62
C GLY A 86 -25.79 -5.08 19.64
N SER A 87 -25.47 -6.28 19.17
CA SER A 87 -24.88 -7.31 20.01
C SER A 87 -23.54 -6.83 20.58
N PRO A 88 -23.20 -7.15 21.85
CA PRO A 88 -21.85 -6.97 22.39
C PRO A 88 -20.74 -7.50 21.47
N LEU A 89 -21.05 -8.50 20.64
CA LEU A 89 -20.12 -9.04 19.64
C LEU A 89 -19.74 -8.02 18.56
N LEU A 90 -20.66 -7.12 18.17
CA LEU A 90 -20.40 -6.04 17.22
C LEU A 90 -19.41 -5.03 17.81
N LEU A 91 -19.63 -4.63 19.05
CA LEU A 91 -18.73 -3.72 19.75
C LEU A 91 -17.34 -4.37 20.00
N ALA A 92 -17.30 -5.66 20.27
CA ALA A 92 -16.05 -6.42 20.41
C ALA A 92 -15.26 -6.50 19.09
N SER A 93 -15.89 -6.21 17.94
CA SER A 93 -15.20 -6.16 16.65
C SER A 93 -14.42 -4.87 16.41
N ILE A 94 -14.71 -3.78 17.15
CA ILE A 94 -14.14 -2.44 16.93
C ILE A 94 -12.61 -2.46 17.04
N CYS A 95 -12.06 -3.09 18.08
CA CYS A 95 -10.62 -3.26 18.24
C CYS A 95 -10.26 -4.45 19.14
N SER A 96 -8.99 -4.87 19.09
CA SER A 96 -8.49 -5.98 19.91
C SER A 96 -8.65 -5.78 21.42
N ARG A 97 -8.53 -4.54 21.91
CA ARG A 97 -8.74 -4.21 23.33
C ARG A 97 -10.19 -4.41 23.76
N TRP A 98 -11.15 -3.97 22.96
CA TRP A 98 -12.58 -4.16 23.25
C TRP A 98 -12.96 -5.63 23.26
N ARG A 99 -12.42 -6.39 22.29
CA ARG A 99 -12.55 -7.85 22.30
C ARG A 99 -12.00 -8.49 23.56
N ALA A 100 -10.80 -8.11 23.98
CA ALA A 100 -10.18 -8.65 25.19
C ALA A 100 -10.99 -8.34 26.45
N ILE A 101 -11.51 -7.12 26.58
CA ILE A 101 -12.35 -6.72 27.71
C ILE A 101 -13.68 -7.48 27.71
N ALA A 102 -14.32 -7.64 26.54
CA ALA A 102 -15.57 -8.38 26.42
C ALA A 102 -15.41 -9.86 26.82
N LEU A 103 -14.32 -10.50 26.38
CA LEU A 103 -14.00 -11.88 26.76
C LEU A 103 -13.64 -12.03 28.24
N ALA A 104 -13.09 -10.98 28.86
CA ALA A 104 -12.73 -10.96 30.28
C ALA A 104 -13.88 -10.55 31.21
N SER A 105 -15.06 -10.22 30.67
CA SER A 105 -16.23 -9.76 31.43
C SER A 105 -17.34 -10.82 31.40
N PRO A 106 -17.44 -11.72 32.41
CA PRO A 106 -18.43 -12.80 32.45
C PRO A 106 -19.88 -12.33 32.37
N GLN A 107 -20.19 -11.12 32.85
CA GLN A 107 -21.52 -10.52 32.86
C GLN A 107 -22.08 -10.18 31.46
N LEU A 108 -21.28 -10.34 30.39
CA LEU A 108 -21.71 -10.14 29.01
C LEU A 108 -22.26 -11.41 28.33
N TRP A 109 -22.25 -12.54 29.02
CA TRP A 109 -22.67 -13.86 28.55
C TRP A 109 -23.75 -14.44 29.46
#